data_AF-A0A538U8V1-F1
#
_entry.id   AF-A0A538U8V1-F1
#
_cell.length_a   1.000
_cell.length_b   1.000
_cell.length_c   1.000
_cell.angle_alpha   90.00
_cell.angle_beta   90.00
_cell.angle_gamma   90.00
#
_symmetry.space_group_name_H-M   'P 1'
#
loop_
_entity.id
_entity.type
_entity.pdbx_description
1 polymer ?
#
loop_
_entity_poly.entity_id
_entity_poly.type
_entity_poly.pdbx_seq_one_letter_code
_entity_poly.pdbx_strand_id
1 'polypeptide(L)'
;MSLFRRLSPVPKNRSTHVGVGEGLPQGRGPGLPPPDSGAPGPAERVAVIVVHGIGQQAPFETLEMVAEALRSAEARAHGVAPPLTVRIARVRGRELPRAEVRVTTAQGRPRDVHLYECYWAPLTEGKVTTGEAVRFLLDSGVRGMRLCGFLKWSFDRYLFDRPITFQIPKVAFFQFLGVVAVLLSLVAINAMMVGLLTAKTLARGIVGPPADALVADLTVDLARGLIGIFGGVLLATWIPRLLRRRQAPAPAAGPRVIPAWAAWLAWGFMLAAFAGIVLTALAMLAHGWAHLRGEAARLAQGPIADLFPLRGRWGLIPCLVAAATWLGAAVVNLGVRRFLLQYAGDVAAYVSAHTVSKFSEVRAAIQARALEVFDAVYHARDDAGRGFAYPDVVVAGHSLGSLVAYDALDQLLVREGAEAPAAPAPGADLPGVADRTRMFLTFGSPLDKTAFIFRAQHLRPAGAREALAAARQPMILDYRLRPERWVNLRSPHDWISGTLEYYDDRDQVESRRKWVENRTDPEAVTPLAAHNEYWQGRMLADTLHEAVGG
;
A
#
# COMPACT_ATOMS: atom_id res chain seq x y z
N MET A 1 4.63 18.10 -45.59
CA MET A 1 4.80 17.63 -46.98
C MET A 1 5.49 16.28 -46.91
N SER A 2 4.73 15.19 -46.87
CA SER A 2 4.18 14.48 -48.04
C SER A 2 5.26 13.70 -48.80
N LEU A 3 5.23 12.37 -48.67
CA LEU A 3 5.19 11.51 -49.84
C LEU A 3 4.55 10.16 -49.50
N PHE A 4 3.31 10.06 -49.98
CA PHE A 4 2.38 8.93 -50.01
C PHE A 4 2.59 8.09 -51.29
N ARG A 5 1.86 6.95 -51.34
CA ARG A 5 1.39 6.14 -52.50
C ARG A 5 2.36 5.07 -53.04
N ARG A 6 1.94 3.83 -53.38
CA ARG A 6 0.67 3.24 -53.92
C ARG A 6 0.56 1.76 -53.43
N LEU A 7 -0.56 1.20 -52.96
CA LEU A 7 -1.85 0.74 -53.55
C LEU A 7 -1.82 -0.43 -54.58
N SER A 8 -2.27 -1.61 -54.11
CA SER A 8 -3.24 -2.60 -54.69
C SER A 8 -2.82 -3.50 -55.89
N PRO A 9 -3.54 -4.60 -56.27
CA PRO A 9 -4.82 -5.15 -55.76
C PRO A 9 -4.93 -6.70 -55.53
N VAL A 10 -6.08 -7.10 -54.97
CA VAL A 10 -6.67 -8.45 -54.76
C VAL A 10 -7.18 -9.08 -56.07
N PRO A 11 -7.23 -10.42 -56.23
CA PRO A 11 -8.07 -11.07 -57.24
C PRO A 11 -9.35 -11.72 -56.66
N LYS A 12 -10.45 -11.60 -57.42
CA LYS A 12 -11.73 -12.33 -57.31
C LYS A 12 -11.79 -13.40 -58.43
N ASN A 13 -12.39 -14.56 -58.16
CA ASN A 13 -13.15 -15.39 -59.13
C ASN A 13 -13.95 -16.46 -58.36
N ARG A 14 -15.30 -16.51 -58.44
CA ARG A 14 -16.24 -17.02 -59.48
C ARG A 14 -16.45 -18.55 -59.49
N SER A 15 -17.58 -18.94 -58.86
CA SER A 15 -18.68 -19.83 -59.32
C SER A 15 -18.45 -20.89 -60.41
N THR A 16 -18.93 -22.12 -60.15
CA THR A 16 -19.70 -22.95 -61.11
C THR A 16 -20.65 -23.93 -60.40
N HIS A 17 -21.85 -24.06 -60.99
CA HIS A 17 -22.96 -24.98 -60.68
C HIS A 17 -22.75 -26.39 -61.28
N VAL A 18 -23.58 -27.36 -60.84
CA VAL A 18 -24.20 -28.55 -61.52
C VAL A 18 -24.37 -29.65 -60.44
N GLY A 19 -25.48 -30.37 -60.21
CA GLY A 19 -26.83 -30.43 -60.78
C GLY A 19 -27.67 -31.51 -60.03
N VAL A 20 -28.92 -31.16 -59.73
CA VAL A 20 -30.20 -31.91 -59.81
C VAL A 20 -30.22 -33.44 -59.65
N GLY A 21 -31.04 -33.91 -58.70
CA GLY A 21 -31.69 -35.22 -58.67
C GLY A 21 -33.00 -35.13 -57.85
N GLU A 22 -34.14 -35.39 -58.49
CA GLU A 22 -35.52 -35.26 -57.98
C GLU A 22 -35.96 -36.44 -57.08
N GLY A 23 -36.91 -36.18 -56.18
CA GLY A 23 -37.70 -37.19 -55.46
C GLY A 23 -38.65 -36.58 -54.41
N LEU A 24 -39.95 -36.53 -54.70
CA LEU A 24 -41.07 -35.98 -53.90
C LEU A 24 -41.52 -36.93 -52.72
N PRO A 25 -42.63 -36.68 -51.98
CA PRO A 25 -42.69 -35.91 -50.73
C PRO A 25 -43.36 -36.68 -49.57
N GLN A 26 -42.91 -36.59 -48.31
CA GLN A 26 -43.69 -37.14 -47.18
C GLN A 26 -43.64 -36.28 -45.90
N GLY A 27 -44.85 -35.91 -45.44
CA GLY A 27 -45.21 -35.89 -44.02
C GLY A 27 -44.80 -34.68 -43.17
N ARG A 28 -45.68 -33.67 -43.04
CA ARG A 28 -45.69 -32.76 -41.88
C ARG A 28 -46.19 -33.51 -40.64
N GLY A 29 -45.29 -33.81 -39.70
CA GLY A 29 -45.64 -34.01 -38.30
C GLY A 29 -45.49 -32.68 -37.52
N PRO A 30 -46.28 -32.44 -36.46
CA PRO A 30 -46.12 -31.23 -35.65
C PRO A 30 -44.81 -31.33 -34.86
N GLY A 31 -43.79 -30.58 -35.31
CA GLY A 31 -42.54 -30.45 -34.59
C GLY A 31 -42.78 -29.72 -33.27
N LEU A 32 -42.30 -30.29 -32.17
CA LEU A 32 -42.19 -29.59 -30.89
C LEU A 32 -41.49 -28.23 -31.12
N PRO A 33 -41.92 -27.15 -30.46
CA PRO A 33 -41.18 -25.90 -30.50
C PRO A 33 -39.76 -26.17 -30.00
N PRO A 34 -38.73 -25.58 -30.65
CA PRO A 34 -37.37 -25.65 -30.13
C PRO A 34 -37.37 -25.14 -28.68
N PRO A 35 -36.57 -25.74 -27.78
CA PRO A 35 -36.44 -25.21 -26.43
C PRO A 35 -36.05 -23.75 -26.56
N ASP A 36 -36.81 -22.87 -25.92
CA ASP A 36 -36.50 -21.46 -25.79
C ASP A 36 -35.01 -21.34 -25.51
N SER A 37 -34.25 -20.88 -26.51
CA SER A 37 -32.93 -20.33 -26.29
C SER A 37 -33.16 -19.04 -25.54
N GLY A 38 -33.47 -19.17 -24.24
CA GLY A 38 -33.56 -18.05 -23.34
C GLY A 38 -32.27 -17.28 -23.52
N ALA A 39 -32.39 -16.07 -24.06
CA ALA A 39 -31.30 -15.12 -23.97
C ALA A 39 -30.83 -15.15 -22.51
N PRO A 40 -29.53 -15.35 -22.24
CA PRO A 40 -29.06 -15.40 -20.88
C PRO A 40 -29.57 -14.14 -20.18
N GLY A 41 -30.35 -14.33 -19.10
CA GLY A 41 -30.78 -13.22 -18.27
C GLY A 41 -29.58 -12.35 -17.93
N PRO A 42 -29.77 -11.03 -17.71
CA PRO A 42 -28.65 -10.12 -17.51
C PRO A 42 -27.68 -10.71 -16.49
N ALA A 43 -26.43 -10.94 -16.91
CA ALA A 43 -25.41 -11.52 -16.06
C ALA A 43 -25.35 -10.73 -14.75
N GLU A 44 -25.32 -11.45 -13.64
CA GLU A 44 -25.27 -10.84 -12.32
C GLU A 44 -24.01 -9.95 -12.26
N ARG A 45 -24.16 -8.70 -11.81
CA ARG A 45 -23.10 -7.69 -11.83
C ARG A 45 -22.53 -7.49 -10.43
N VAL A 46 -21.21 -7.46 -10.30
CA VAL A 46 -20.50 -7.12 -9.06
C VAL A 46 -19.55 -5.96 -9.32
N ALA A 47 -19.50 -5.00 -8.41
CA ALA A 47 -18.51 -3.92 -8.46
C ALA A 47 -17.32 -4.22 -7.57
N VAL A 48 -16.12 -3.89 -8.04
CA VAL A 48 -14.90 -3.89 -7.23
C VAL A 48 -14.37 -2.46 -7.17
N ILE A 49 -14.34 -1.86 -5.99
CA ILE A 49 -13.72 -0.55 -5.79
C ILE A 49 -12.34 -0.78 -5.19
N VAL A 50 -11.28 -0.39 -5.90
CA VAL A 50 -9.91 -0.41 -5.38
C VAL A 50 -9.47 1.00 -4.97
N VAL A 51 -8.93 1.11 -3.76
CA VAL A 51 -8.31 2.31 -3.24
C VAL A 51 -6.81 2.06 -3.06
N HIS A 52 -6.02 2.76 -3.86
CA HIS A 52 -4.58 2.57 -3.90
C HIS A 52 -3.89 3.19 -2.67
N GLY A 53 -2.66 2.74 -2.42
CA GLY A 53 -1.82 3.18 -1.31
C GLY A 53 -1.04 4.46 -1.58
N ILE A 54 -0.07 4.74 -0.69
CA ILE A 54 0.85 5.87 -0.85
C ILE A 54 1.89 5.56 -1.92
N GLY A 55 2.15 6.52 -2.80
CA GLY A 55 3.22 6.45 -3.79
C GLY A 55 2.87 7.16 -5.09
N GLN A 56 3.85 7.22 -6.00
CA GLN A 56 3.65 7.70 -7.36
C GLN A 56 3.10 6.58 -8.24
N GLN A 57 1.91 6.09 -7.89
CA GLN A 57 1.17 5.20 -8.77
C GLN A 57 0.66 6.03 -9.95
N ALA A 58 0.92 5.54 -11.16
CA ALA A 58 0.34 6.16 -12.35
C ALA A 58 -1.18 5.94 -12.31
N PRO A 59 -1.99 6.88 -12.81
CA PRO A 59 -3.42 6.64 -12.99
C PRO A 59 -3.65 5.32 -13.72
N PHE A 60 -4.62 4.51 -13.26
CA PHE A 60 -5.01 3.21 -13.82
C PHE A 60 -4.05 2.05 -13.57
N GLU A 61 -2.85 2.27 -13.03
CA GLU A 61 -1.90 1.20 -12.71
C GLU A 61 -2.49 0.23 -11.67
N THR A 62 -3.14 0.77 -10.64
CA THR A 62 -3.81 -0.06 -9.62
C THR A 62 -4.98 -0.84 -10.21
N LEU A 63 -5.75 -0.19 -11.10
CA LEU A 63 -6.87 -0.82 -11.78
C LEU A 63 -6.41 -2.00 -12.63
N GLU A 64 -5.33 -1.82 -13.38
CA GLU A 64 -4.69 -2.88 -14.19
C GLU A 64 -4.20 -4.02 -13.30
N MET A 65 -3.49 -3.73 -12.21
CA MET A 65 -2.99 -4.78 -11.30
C MET A 65 -4.11 -5.64 -10.70
N VAL A 66 -5.23 -5.03 -10.27
CA VAL A 66 -6.38 -5.79 -9.75
C VAL A 66 -7.08 -6.58 -10.85
N ALA A 67 -7.27 -5.99 -12.02
CA ALA A 67 -7.88 -6.68 -13.15
C ALA A 67 -7.04 -7.89 -13.57
N GLU A 68 -5.71 -7.75 -13.64
CA GLU A 68 -4.82 -8.83 -14.01
C GLU A 68 -4.73 -9.91 -12.93
N ALA A 69 -4.76 -9.54 -11.65
CA ALA A 69 -4.86 -10.48 -10.55
C ALA A 69 -6.12 -11.36 -10.69
N LEU A 70 -7.27 -10.74 -10.98
CA LEU A 70 -8.52 -11.47 -11.18
C LEU A 70 -8.48 -12.36 -12.43
N ARG A 71 -7.98 -11.87 -13.55
CA ARG A 71 -7.81 -12.65 -14.80
C ARG A 71 -6.88 -13.85 -14.59
N SER A 72 -5.80 -13.65 -13.84
CA SER A 72 -4.86 -14.70 -13.49
C SER A 72 -5.47 -15.76 -12.59
N ALA A 73 -6.34 -15.38 -11.64
CA ALA A 73 -7.09 -16.33 -10.82
C ALA A 73 -8.10 -17.13 -11.64
N GLU A 74 -8.88 -16.47 -12.49
CA GLU A 74 -9.83 -17.13 -13.39
C GLU A 74 -9.10 -18.10 -14.35
N ALA A 75 -7.96 -17.70 -14.91
CA ALA A 75 -7.14 -18.56 -15.77
C ALA A 75 -6.62 -19.80 -15.04
N ARG A 76 -6.31 -19.70 -13.74
CA ARG A 76 -5.92 -20.86 -12.92
C ARG A 76 -7.10 -21.78 -12.65
N ALA A 77 -8.27 -21.22 -12.37
CA ALA A 77 -9.47 -21.99 -12.04
C ALA A 77 -10.10 -22.68 -13.27
N HIS A 78 -10.07 -22.01 -14.43
CA HIS A 78 -10.82 -22.43 -15.63
C HIS A 78 -9.95 -22.61 -16.89
N GLY A 79 -8.63 -22.44 -16.77
CA GLY A 79 -7.66 -22.68 -17.85
C GLY A 79 -7.55 -21.58 -18.90
N VAL A 80 -8.42 -20.56 -18.87
CA VAL A 80 -8.43 -19.45 -19.84
C VAL A 80 -8.55 -18.12 -19.13
N ALA A 81 -7.68 -17.17 -19.47
CA ALA A 81 -7.79 -15.80 -18.97
C ALA A 81 -8.96 -15.09 -19.66
N PRO A 82 -9.90 -14.49 -18.91
CA PRO A 82 -11.01 -13.77 -19.50
C PRO A 82 -10.52 -12.49 -20.22
N PRO A 83 -11.27 -12.03 -21.24
CA PRO A 83 -10.97 -10.77 -21.90
C PRO A 83 -11.10 -9.60 -20.92
N LEU A 84 -10.22 -8.62 -21.06
CA LEU A 84 -10.25 -7.36 -20.32
C LEU A 84 -10.77 -6.25 -21.22
N THR A 85 -11.89 -5.64 -20.86
CA THR A 85 -12.42 -4.46 -21.56
C THR A 85 -12.26 -3.23 -20.69
N VAL A 86 -11.78 -2.13 -21.25
CA VAL A 86 -11.63 -0.85 -20.54
C VAL A 86 -12.42 0.25 -21.25
N ARG A 87 -13.15 1.05 -20.47
CA ARG A 87 -13.90 2.20 -20.99
C ARG A 87 -14.11 3.28 -19.93
N ILE A 88 -14.44 4.49 -20.38
CA ILE A 88 -15.03 5.51 -19.51
C ILE A 88 -16.53 5.24 -19.43
N ALA A 89 -17.02 4.91 -18.24
CA ALA A 89 -18.42 4.62 -17.99
C ALA A 89 -19.10 5.79 -17.28
N ARG A 90 -20.31 6.14 -17.72
CA ARG A 90 -21.13 7.13 -17.04
C ARG A 90 -21.92 6.45 -15.92
N VAL A 91 -21.51 6.66 -14.67
CA VAL A 91 -22.14 6.10 -13.47
C VAL A 91 -22.71 7.25 -12.65
N ARG A 92 -24.04 7.29 -12.47
CA ARG A 92 -24.74 8.40 -11.78
C ARG A 92 -24.36 9.80 -12.31
N GLY A 93 -24.17 9.92 -13.63
CA GLY A 93 -23.80 11.18 -14.27
C GLY A 93 -22.33 11.56 -14.17
N ARG A 94 -21.50 10.74 -13.51
CA ARG A 94 -20.05 10.90 -13.44
C ARG A 94 -19.36 9.99 -14.43
N GLU A 95 -18.27 10.47 -15.02
CA GLU A 95 -17.42 9.69 -15.91
C GLU A 95 -16.32 9.02 -15.08
N LEU A 96 -16.41 7.69 -14.96
CA LEU A 96 -15.46 6.89 -14.21
C LEU A 96 -14.75 5.92 -15.15
N PRO A 97 -13.41 5.85 -15.12
CA PRO A 97 -12.66 4.76 -15.74
C PRO A 97 -13.12 3.42 -15.16
N ARG A 98 -13.38 2.46 -16.03
CA ARG A 98 -13.88 1.14 -15.66
C ARG A 98 -13.17 0.05 -16.44
N ALA A 99 -12.68 -0.95 -15.71
CA ALA A 99 -12.25 -2.22 -16.27
C ALA A 99 -13.36 -3.26 -16.08
N GLU A 100 -13.54 -4.13 -17.06
CA GLU A 100 -14.58 -5.15 -17.09
C GLU A 100 -13.95 -6.52 -17.36
N VAL A 101 -14.24 -7.45 -16.46
CA VAL A 101 -13.79 -8.84 -16.50
C VAL A 101 -14.99 -9.73 -16.25
N ARG A 102 -15.10 -10.85 -16.98
CA ARG A 102 -16.11 -11.86 -16.71
C ARG A 102 -15.48 -13.01 -15.93
N VAL A 103 -16.12 -13.38 -14.82
CA VAL A 103 -15.69 -14.50 -13.97
C VAL A 103 -16.77 -15.56 -13.92
N THR A 104 -16.35 -16.79 -13.67
CA THR A 104 -17.25 -17.92 -13.48
C THR A 104 -17.51 -18.11 -11.99
N THR A 105 -18.79 -18.11 -11.62
CA THR A 105 -19.16 -18.33 -10.22
C THR A 105 -18.90 -19.77 -9.77
N ALA A 106 -18.88 -20.04 -8.46
CA ALA A 106 -18.78 -21.42 -7.95
C ALA A 106 -19.91 -22.35 -8.46
N GLN A 107 -21.04 -21.77 -8.86
CA GLN A 107 -22.18 -22.47 -9.45
C GLN A 107 -22.07 -22.62 -10.98
N GLY A 108 -20.96 -22.21 -11.60
CA GLY A 108 -20.73 -22.27 -13.03
C GLY A 108 -21.45 -21.19 -13.85
N ARG A 109 -22.11 -20.21 -13.21
CA ARG A 109 -22.78 -19.09 -13.89
C ARG A 109 -21.80 -17.95 -14.19
N PRO A 110 -21.85 -17.30 -15.37
CA PRO A 110 -21.02 -16.13 -15.65
C PRO A 110 -21.48 -14.92 -14.83
N ARG A 111 -20.52 -14.15 -14.34
CA ARG A 111 -20.72 -12.91 -13.58
C ARG A 111 -19.86 -11.78 -14.15
N ASP A 112 -20.45 -10.62 -14.37
CA ASP A 112 -19.73 -9.45 -14.90
C ASP A 112 -19.15 -8.64 -13.73
N VAL A 113 -17.83 -8.48 -13.72
CA VAL A 113 -17.08 -7.73 -12.70
C VAL A 113 -16.68 -6.38 -13.25
N HIS A 114 -17.14 -5.31 -12.60
CA HIS A 114 -16.85 -3.93 -12.94
C HIS A 114 -15.90 -3.33 -11.92
N LEU A 115 -14.65 -3.07 -12.32
CA LEU A 115 -13.61 -2.53 -11.46
C LEU A 115 -13.50 -1.01 -11.60
N TYR A 116 -13.38 -0.34 -10.47
CA TYR A 116 -13.24 1.11 -10.34
C TYR A 116 -12.04 1.44 -9.45
N GLU A 117 -11.25 2.44 -9.84
CA GLU A 117 -10.15 2.94 -9.03
C GLU A 117 -10.51 4.27 -8.37
N CYS A 118 -10.28 4.36 -7.06
CA CYS A 118 -10.24 5.61 -6.33
C CYS A 118 -8.81 6.17 -6.37
N TYR A 119 -8.54 7.04 -7.35
CA TYR A 119 -7.24 7.69 -7.52
C TYR A 119 -7.15 9.04 -6.79
N TRP A 120 -6.25 9.15 -5.80
CA TRP A 120 -6.09 10.34 -4.95
C TRP A 120 -4.66 10.89 -4.85
N ALA A 121 -3.65 10.21 -5.41
CA ALA A 121 -2.23 10.59 -5.28
C ALA A 121 -1.90 12.08 -5.59
N PRO A 122 -2.50 12.76 -6.60
CA PRO A 122 -2.18 14.15 -6.90
C PRO A 122 -2.55 15.14 -5.80
N LEU A 123 -3.43 14.76 -4.85
CA LEU A 123 -3.91 15.65 -3.80
C LEU A 123 -2.86 15.89 -2.71
N THR A 124 -1.89 15.00 -2.54
CA THR A 124 -0.82 15.13 -1.54
C THR A 124 0.48 15.70 -2.11
N GLU A 125 0.66 15.65 -3.43
CA GLU A 125 1.90 16.07 -4.08
C GLU A 125 2.22 17.55 -3.78
N GLY A 126 3.45 17.79 -3.29
CA GLY A 126 3.93 19.12 -2.92
C GLY A 126 3.27 19.73 -1.67
N LYS A 127 2.37 19.01 -0.98
CA LYS A 127 1.68 19.51 0.22
C LYS A 127 2.45 19.27 1.51
N VAL A 128 3.48 18.42 1.54
CA VAL A 128 4.27 18.18 2.74
C VAL A 128 5.75 18.40 2.46
N THR A 129 6.44 19.09 3.37
CA THR A 129 7.90 19.28 3.31
C THR A 129 8.64 18.14 3.99
N THR A 130 9.92 17.95 3.64
CA THR A 130 10.75 16.91 4.27
C THR A 130 10.88 17.12 5.77
N GLY A 131 10.99 18.38 6.22
CA GLY A 131 11.07 18.72 7.64
C GLY A 131 9.80 18.37 8.41
N GLU A 132 8.62 18.64 7.85
CA GLU A 132 7.33 18.26 8.44
C GLU A 132 7.19 16.74 8.55
N ALA A 133 7.58 15.99 7.51
CA ALA A 133 7.56 14.53 7.52
C ALA A 133 8.49 13.93 8.59
N VAL A 134 9.74 14.42 8.70
CA VAL A 134 10.70 13.97 9.72
C VAL A 134 10.18 14.29 11.12
N ARG A 135 9.66 15.50 11.33
CA ARG A 135 9.07 15.91 12.61
C ARG A 135 7.90 15.00 12.98
N PHE A 136 7.00 14.72 12.05
CA PHE A 136 5.88 13.80 12.27
C PHE A 136 6.35 12.41 12.70
N LEU A 137 7.35 11.84 12.02
CA LEU A 137 7.89 10.52 12.36
C LEU A 137 8.54 10.51 13.75
N LEU A 138 9.36 11.51 14.07
CA LEU A 138 10.03 11.62 15.37
C LEU A 138 9.00 11.84 16.49
N ASP A 139 8.03 12.73 16.31
CA ASP A 139 6.96 12.99 17.27
C ASP A 139 6.13 11.73 17.51
N SER A 140 5.79 11.00 16.44
CA SER A 140 5.04 9.73 16.52
C SER A 140 5.85 8.65 17.23
N GLY A 141 7.14 8.51 16.92
CA GLY A 141 8.04 7.55 17.55
C GLY A 141 8.24 7.82 19.04
N VAL A 142 8.49 9.07 19.42
CA VAL A 142 8.67 9.46 20.83
C VAL A 142 7.38 9.28 21.63
N ARG A 143 6.23 9.66 21.08
CA ARG A 143 4.92 9.44 21.74
C ARG A 143 4.61 7.95 21.88
N GLY A 144 4.87 7.15 20.84
CA GLY A 144 4.76 5.70 20.89
C GLY A 144 5.62 5.09 21.99
N MET A 145 6.90 5.48 22.10
CA MET A 145 7.78 5.04 23.19
C MET A 145 7.26 5.43 24.57
N ARG A 146 6.69 6.63 24.75
CA ARG A 146 6.12 7.05 26.05
C ARG A 146 4.94 6.17 26.45
N LEU A 147 4.06 5.84 25.49
CA LEU A 147 2.92 4.97 25.72
C LEU A 147 3.36 3.54 26.06
N CYS A 148 4.38 3.02 25.37
CA CYS A 148 4.93 1.69 25.61
C CYS A 148 5.76 1.60 26.90
N GLY A 149 6.65 2.55 27.21
CA GLY A 149 7.69 2.36 28.23
C GLY A 149 7.39 2.90 29.63
N PHE A 150 6.51 3.91 29.77
CA PHE A 150 6.38 4.66 31.03
C PHE A 150 4.96 4.72 31.61
N LEU A 151 3.91 4.53 30.80
CA LEU A 151 2.53 4.72 31.27
C LEU A 151 1.80 3.42 31.64
N LYS A 152 1.65 2.44 30.74
CA LYS A 152 0.79 1.28 31.05
C LYS A 152 0.95 0.02 30.18
N TRP A 153 1.74 0.03 29.11
CA TRP A 153 1.79 -1.06 28.10
C TRP A 153 0.40 -1.44 27.54
N SER A 154 -0.58 -0.56 27.68
CA SER A 154 -1.94 -0.74 27.21
C SER A 154 -2.55 0.60 26.82
N PHE A 155 -3.61 0.55 26.02
CA PHE A 155 -4.42 1.72 25.72
C PHE A 155 -5.89 1.34 25.57
N ASP A 156 -6.77 2.27 25.93
CA ASP A 156 -8.23 2.09 25.78
C ASP A 156 -8.70 2.64 24.44
N ARG A 157 -9.67 1.95 23.82
CA ARG A 157 -10.41 2.40 22.65
C ARG A 157 -11.90 2.21 22.89
N TYR A 158 -12.70 3.22 22.58
CA TYR A 158 -14.15 3.10 22.61
C TYR A 158 -14.64 2.29 21.40
N LEU A 159 -15.21 1.11 21.65
CA LEU A 159 -15.69 0.15 20.65
C LEU A 159 -16.98 -0.49 21.16
N PHE A 160 -17.96 -0.69 20.29
CA PHE A 160 -19.22 -1.39 20.63
C PHE A 160 -19.85 -0.87 21.94
N ASP A 161 -19.97 0.46 22.03
CA ASP A 161 -20.54 1.20 23.17
C ASP A 161 -19.85 1.01 24.53
N ARG A 162 -18.59 0.57 24.53
CA ARG A 162 -17.80 0.45 25.75
C ARG A 162 -16.31 0.73 25.52
N PRO A 163 -15.56 1.16 26.55
CA PRO A 163 -14.11 1.21 26.47
C PRO A 163 -13.54 -0.22 26.52
N ILE A 164 -12.70 -0.56 25.54
CA ILE A 164 -11.96 -1.83 25.48
C ILE A 164 -10.46 -1.53 25.63
N THR A 165 -9.79 -2.23 26.54
CA THR A 165 -8.36 -2.07 26.78
C THR A 165 -7.54 -3.07 25.96
N PHE A 166 -6.65 -2.56 25.11
CA PHE A 166 -5.73 -3.34 24.30
C PHE A 166 -4.33 -3.37 24.89
N GLN A 167 -3.68 -4.53 24.81
CA GLN A 167 -2.30 -4.71 25.24
C GLN A 167 -1.33 -4.36 24.11
N ILE A 168 -0.25 -3.67 24.46
CA ILE A 168 0.81 -3.29 23.54
C ILE A 168 1.97 -4.26 23.72
N PRO A 169 2.46 -4.93 22.65
CA PRO A 169 3.56 -5.87 22.78
C PRO A 169 4.85 -5.13 23.17
N LYS A 170 5.63 -5.73 24.08
CA LYS A 170 6.89 -5.13 24.57
C LYS A 170 7.90 -4.82 23.45
N VAL A 171 7.87 -5.64 22.40
CA VAL A 171 8.69 -5.47 21.20
C VAL A 171 8.43 -4.12 20.51
N ALA A 172 7.22 -3.55 20.62
CA ALA A 172 6.90 -2.27 20.01
C ALA A 172 7.79 -1.13 20.54
N PHE A 173 8.16 -1.15 21.84
CA PHE A 173 9.07 -0.16 22.41
C PHE A 173 10.43 -0.17 21.69
N PHE A 174 11.02 -1.35 21.51
CA PHE A 174 12.31 -1.50 20.83
C PHE A 174 12.22 -1.17 19.34
N GLN A 175 11.08 -1.45 18.69
CA GLN A 175 10.84 -1.04 17.31
C GLN A 175 10.80 0.49 17.18
N PHE A 176 10.07 1.19 18.05
CA PHE A 176 10.06 2.66 18.04
C PHE A 176 11.43 3.25 18.35
N LEU A 177 12.15 2.69 19.34
CA LEU A 177 13.52 3.12 19.67
C LEU A 177 14.45 2.95 18.47
N GLY A 178 14.40 1.80 17.79
CA GLY A 178 15.20 1.53 16.61
C GLY A 178 14.88 2.48 15.44
N VAL A 179 13.60 2.74 15.17
CA VAL A 179 13.17 3.69 14.13
C VAL A 179 13.66 5.11 14.45
N VAL A 180 13.48 5.57 15.69
CA VAL A 180 13.95 6.90 16.12
C VAL A 180 15.47 6.98 16.03
N ALA A 181 16.21 5.95 16.45
CA ALA A 181 17.66 5.91 16.33
C ALA A 181 18.11 6.04 14.86
N VAL A 182 17.54 5.25 13.95
CA VAL A 182 17.85 5.33 12.51
C VAL A 182 17.53 6.72 11.94
N LEU A 183 16.37 7.29 12.28
CA LEU A 183 15.98 8.63 11.81
C LEU A 183 16.94 9.71 12.32
N LEU A 184 17.27 9.70 13.61
CA LEU A 184 18.23 10.65 14.18
C LEU A 184 19.62 10.49 13.58
N SER A 185 20.05 9.26 13.30
CA SER A 185 21.32 8.98 12.61
C SER A 185 21.33 9.54 11.19
N LEU A 186 20.26 9.39 10.42
CA LEU A 186 20.14 9.99 9.08
C LEU A 186 20.16 11.52 9.14
N VAL A 187 19.48 12.13 10.12
CA VAL A 187 19.53 13.58 10.36
C VAL A 187 20.95 14.04 10.71
N ALA A 188 21.66 13.32 11.59
CA ALA A 188 23.01 13.64 12.00
C ALA A 188 24.02 13.54 10.83
N ILE A 189 23.95 12.45 10.04
CA ILE A 189 24.78 12.27 8.85
C ILE A 189 24.56 13.43 7.87
N ASN A 190 23.29 13.76 7.59
CA ASN A 190 22.95 14.87 6.70
C ASN A 190 23.43 16.22 7.22
N ALA A 191 23.27 16.50 8.52
CA ALA A 191 23.76 17.73 9.14
C ALA A 191 25.28 17.85 9.03
N MET A 192 26.02 16.76 9.23
CA MET A 192 27.47 16.74 9.08
C MET A 192 27.90 16.95 7.63
N MET A 193 27.22 16.31 6.66
CA MET A 193 27.52 16.50 5.24
C MET A 193 27.32 17.96 4.79
N VAL A 194 26.20 18.58 5.18
CA VAL A 194 25.91 19.99 4.87
C VAL A 194 26.85 20.93 5.62
N GLY A 195 27.12 20.65 6.90
CA GLY A 195 28.06 21.42 7.72
C GLY A 195 29.47 21.45 7.13
N LEU A 196 29.97 20.32 6.63
CA LEU A 196 31.28 20.26 5.99
C LEU A 196 31.33 21.05 4.68
N LEU A 197 30.28 20.93 3.85
CA LEU A 197 30.19 21.66 2.58
C LEU A 197 30.14 23.17 2.81
N THR A 198 29.32 23.62 3.76
CA THR A 198 29.18 25.03 4.13
C THR A 198 30.46 25.59 4.76
N ALA A 199 31.08 24.86 5.69
CA ALA A 199 32.37 25.26 6.25
C ALA A 199 33.43 25.43 5.15
N LYS A 200 33.50 24.52 4.17
CA LYS A 200 34.49 24.61 3.07
C LYS A 200 34.21 25.75 2.09
N THR A 201 32.95 26.13 1.87
CA THR A 201 32.58 27.23 0.95
C THR A 201 32.71 28.60 1.62
N LEU A 202 32.32 28.73 2.89
CA LEU A 202 32.37 29.99 3.66
C LEU A 202 33.74 30.27 4.28
N ALA A 203 34.51 29.24 4.67
CA ALA A 203 35.85 29.40 5.23
C ALA A 203 36.94 29.64 4.18
N ARG A 204 36.57 29.95 2.92
CA ARG A 204 37.49 30.59 1.97
C ARG A 204 37.82 32.01 2.44
N GLY A 205 38.65 32.14 3.47
CA GLY A 205 39.33 33.39 3.81
C GLY A 205 39.36 33.85 5.28
N ILE A 206 38.66 33.20 6.23
CA ILE A 206 38.56 33.73 7.62
C ILE A 206 38.94 32.72 8.70
N VAL A 207 38.72 31.43 8.48
CA VAL A 207 39.10 30.34 9.39
C VAL A 207 39.83 29.33 8.51
N GLY A 208 40.99 28.81 8.94
CA GLY A 208 41.72 27.79 8.18
C GLY A 208 40.79 26.65 7.75
N PRO A 209 41.02 26.01 6.59
CA PRO A 209 40.15 24.94 6.12
C PRO A 209 39.94 23.92 7.25
N PRO A 210 38.76 23.29 7.40
CA PRO A 210 38.68 22.09 8.22
C PRO A 210 39.82 21.18 7.75
N ALA A 211 40.74 20.86 8.66
CA ALA A 211 42.00 20.22 8.32
C ALA A 211 41.70 19.02 7.42
N ASP A 212 42.45 18.81 6.34
CA ASP A 212 42.22 17.72 5.39
C ASP A 212 42.00 16.35 6.07
N ALA A 213 42.51 16.20 7.31
CA ALA A 213 42.24 15.11 8.23
C ALA A 213 40.75 14.88 8.58
N LEU A 214 39.95 15.92 8.88
CA LEU A 214 38.52 15.77 9.16
C LEU A 214 37.76 15.28 7.92
N VAL A 215 38.11 15.82 6.74
CA VAL A 215 37.51 15.38 5.47
C VAL A 215 37.89 13.93 5.19
N ALA A 216 39.14 13.53 5.45
CA ALA A 216 39.60 12.15 5.32
C ALA A 216 38.78 11.20 6.22
N ASP A 217 38.67 11.50 7.51
CA ASP A 217 37.97 10.64 8.47
C ASP A 217 36.49 10.49 8.12
N LEU A 218 35.80 11.60 7.84
CA LEU A 218 34.38 11.56 7.45
C LEU A 218 34.16 10.81 6.13
N THR A 219 35.10 10.92 5.18
CA THR A 219 35.04 10.16 3.92
C THR A 219 35.19 8.66 4.18
N VAL A 220 36.08 8.27 5.09
CA VAL A 220 36.29 6.87 5.47
C VAL A 220 35.06 6.31 6.17
N ASP A 221 34.47 7.04 7.12
CA ASP A 221 33.25 6.64 7.83
C ASP A 221 32.08 6.44 6.86
N LEU A 222 31.92 7.38 5.92
CA LEU A 222 30.88 7.35 4.91
C LEU A 222 31.09 6.20 3.91
N ALA A 223 32.32 5.96 3.46
CA ALA A 223 32.64 4.86 2.56
C ALA A 223 32.36 3.49 3.21
N ARG A 224 32.82 3.29 4.47
CA ARG A 224 32.53 2.07 5.24
C ARG A 224 31.02 1.88 5.43
N GLY A 225 30.34 2.95 5.82
CA GLY A 225 28.88 2.97 5.99
C GLY A 225 28.16 2.57 4.72
N LEU A 226 28.42 3.26 3.61
CA LEU A 226 27.80 2.99 2.32
C LEU A 226 28.00 1.54 1.87
N ILE A 227 29.22 1.01 1.97
CA ILE A 227 29.52 -0.38 1.58
C ILE A 227 28.75 -1.36 2.46
N GLY A 228 28.79 -1.20 3.79
CA GLY A 228 28.13 -2.10 4.72
C GLY A 228 26.60 -2.06 4.59
N ILE A 229 26.02 -0.85 4.54
CA ILE A 229 24.58 -0.63 4.40
C ILE A 229 24.09 -1.16 3.05
N PHE A 230 24.77 -0.81 1.95
CA PHE A 230 24.38 -1.26 0.61
C PHE A 230 24.50 -2.77 0.47
N GLY A 231 25.61 -3.36 0.94
CA GLY A 231 25.80 -4.81 0.95
C GLY A 231 24.72 -5.54 1.75
N GLY A 232 24.38 -5.03 2.94
CA GLY A 232 23.31 -5.58 3.77
C GLY A 232 21.93 -5.51 3.10
N VAL A 233 21.55 -4.34 2.54
CA VAL A 233 20.27 -4.17 1.84
C VAL A 233 20.22 -5.03 0.57
N LEU A 234 21.32 -5.12 -0.19
CA LEU A 234 21.40 -5.95 -1.39
C LEU A 234 21.19 -7.42 -1.04
N LEU A 235 21.91 -7.94 -0.04
CA LEU A 235 21.77 -9.34 0.38
C LEU A 235 20.37 -9.63 0.95
N ALA A 236 19.84 -8.73 1.78
CA ALA A 236 18.50 -8.84 2.34
C ALA A 236 17.41 -8.92 1.26
N THR A 237 17.57 -8.20 0.15
CA THR A 237 16.59 -8.21 -0.94
C THR A 237 16.86 -9.27 -2.01
N TRP A 238 18.12 -9.65 -2.22
CA TRP A 238 18.52 -10.60 -3.25
C TRP A 238 18.26 -12.05 -2.84
N ILE A 239 18.54 -12.43 -1.58
CA ILE A 239 18.37 -13.81 -1.10
C ILE A 239 16.92 -14.33 -1.30
N PRO A 240 15.86 -13.62 -0.83
CA PRO A 240 14.49 -14.08 -1.03
C PRO A 240 14.09 -14.15 -2.51
N ARG A 241 14.56 -13.20 -3.33
CA ARG A 241 14.27 -13.15 -4.77
C ARG A 241 14.93 -14.30 -5.53
N LEU A 242 16.17 -14.63 -5.21
CA LEU A 242 16.90 -15.74 -5.82
C LEU A 242 16.21 -17.08 -5.52
N LEU A 243 15.83 -17.30 -4.26
CA LEU A 243 15.16 -18.53 -3.85
C LEU A 243 13.78 -18.68 -4.52
N ARG A 244 13.02 -17.59 -4.63
CA ARG A 244 11.73 -17.61 -5.36
C ARG A 244 11.89 -17.86 -6.86
N ARG A 245 12.93 -17.31 -7.50
CA ARG A 245 13.22 -17.58 -8.93
C ARG A 245 13.54 -19.04 -9.21
N ARG A 246 14.10 -19.76 -8.25
CA ARG A 246 14.39 -21.20 -8.36
C ARG A 246 13.12 -22.06 -8.27
N GLN A 247 12.03 -21.52 -7.73
CA GLN A 247 10.73 -22.19 -7.70
C GLN A 247 10.06 -21.93 -9.05
N ALA A 248 10.19 -22.89 -9.97
CA ALA A 248 9.68 -22.78 -11.34
C ALA A 248 8.16 -22.44 -11.35
N PRO A 249 7.70 -21.58 -12.29
CA PRO A 249 6.28 -21.30 -12.45
C PRO A 249 5.59 -22.53 -13.07
N ALA A 250 5.04 -23.42 -12.25
CA ALA A 250 4.02 -24.34 -12.72
C ALA A 250 2.65 -23.65 -12.57
N PRO A 251 1.79 -23.63 -13.61
CA PRO A 251 0.44 -23.04 -13.56
C PRO A 251 -0.42 -23.59 -12.40
N ALA A 252 -0.16 -24.85 -12.02
CA ALA A 252 -0.81 -25.56 -10.92
C ALA A 252 0.03 -25.69 -9.63
N ALA A 253 1.30 -25.24 -9.61
CA ALA A 253 2.09 -25.28 -8.38
C ALA A 253 1.50 -24.30 -7.37
N GLY A 254 1.54 -24.60 -6.07
CA GLY A 254 1.04 -23.74 -4.98
C GLY A 254 1.82 -22.41 -4.81
N PRO A 255 1.58 -21.67 -3.72
CA PRO A 255 2.25 -20.39 -3.46
C PRO A 255 3.78 -20.54 -3.40
N ARG A 256 4.52 -19.50 -3.80
CA ARG A 256 5.99 -19.48 -3.77
C ARG A 256 6.52 -19.21 -2.36
N VAL A 257 6.60 -20.25 -1.55
CA VAL A 257 7.02 -20.15 -0.15
C VAL A 257 8.53 -20.32 -0.01
N ILE A 258 9.22 -19.36 0.60
CA ILE A 258 10.64 -19.52 0.99
C ILE A 258 10.73 -20.13 2.39
N PRO A 259 11.80 -20.89 2.70
CA PRO A 259 11.98 -21.42 4.04
C PRO A 259 12.23 -20.30 5.06
N ALA A 260 11.71 -20.46 6.28
CA ALA A 260 11.76 -19.44 7.33
C ALA A 260 13.20 -18.97 7.65
N TRP A 261 14.17 -19.88 7.65
CA TRP A 261 15.58 -19.52 7.89
C TRP A 261 16.11 -18.51 6.87
N ALA A 262 15.68 -18.58 5.61
CA ALA A 262 16.13 -17.66 4.57
C ALA A 262 15.52 -16.28 4.74
N ALA A 263 14.25 -16.21 5.18
CA ALA A 263 13.61 -14.97 5.55
C ALA A 263 14.31 -14.32 6.76
N TRP A 264 14.64 -15.11 7.79
CA TRP A 264 15.39 -14.62 8.96
C TRP A 264 16.82 -14.18 8.62
N LEU A 265 17.51 -14.89 7.74
CA LEU A 265 18.82 -14.49 7.23
C LEU A 265 18.75 -13.14 6.50
N ALA A 266 17.74 -12.94 5.65
CA ALA A 266 17.49 -11.68 4.98
C ALA A 266 17.24 -10.53 5.99
N TRP A 267 16.46 -10.79 7.05
CA TRP A 267 16.27 -9.84 8.14
C TRP A 267 17.54 -9.58 8.93
N GLY A 268 18.41 -10.57 9.13
CA GLY A 268 19.72 -10.39 9.75
C GLY A 268 20.58 -9.38 8.99
N PHE A 269 20.65 -9.49 7.66
CA PHE A 269 21.32 -8.51 6.81
C PHE A 269 20.66 -7.12 6.86
N MET A 270 19.33 -7.05 6.92
CA MET A 270 18.60 -5.78 7.05
C MET A 270 18.88 -5.09 8.39
N LEU A 271 18.87 -5.83 9.49
CA LEU A 271 19.19 -5.32 10.83
C LEU A 271 20.65 -4.86 10.90
N ALA A 272 21.57 -5.59 10.27
CA ALA A 272 22.96 -5.17 10.15
C ALA A 272 23.10 -3.87 9.35
N ALA A 273 22.31 -3.67 8.29
CA ALA A 273 22.29 -2.42 7.53
C ALA A 273 21.75 -1.25 8.39
N PHE A 274 20.68 -1.45 9.16
CA PHE A 274 20.18 -0.42 10.10
C PHE A 274 21.20 -0.08 11.19
N ALA A 275 21.85 -1.09 11.77
CA ALA A 275 22.94 -0.88 12.72
C ALA A 275 24.10 -0.12 12.06
N GLY A 276 24.43 -0.43 10.80
CA GLY A 276 25.41 0.28 9.99
C GLY A 276 25.12 1.79 9.89
N ILE A 277 23.87 2.19 9.64
CA ILE A 277 23.46 3.61 9.62
C ILE A 277 23.78 4.28 10.96
N VAL A 278 23.41 3.63 12.08
CA VAL A 278 23.65 4.17 13.43
C VAL A 278 25.14 4.27 13.73
N LEU A 279 25.90 3.22 13.44
CA LEU A 279 27.35 3.19 13.68
C LEU A 279 28.09 4.24 12.83
N THR A 280 27.69 4.44 11.57
CA THR A 280 28.25 5.51 10.73
C THR A 280 27.98 6.89 11.31
N ALA A 281 26.75 7.16 11.77
CA ALA A 281 26.43 8.44 12.40
C ALA A 281 27.25 8.68 13.68
N LEU A 282 27.39 7.65 14.53
CA LEU A 282 28.18 7.73 15.76
C LEU A 282 29.67 7.96 15.46
N ALA A 283 30.23 7.27 14.46
CA ALA A 283 31.62 7.45 14.04
C ALA A 283 31.86 8.88 13.53
N MET A 284 30.98 9.39 12.65
CA MET A 284 31.08 10.75 12.13
C MET A 284 30.98 11.82 13.24
N LEU A 285 30.10 11.62 14.22
CA LEU A 285 29.99 12.51 15.37
C LEU A 285 31.23 12.44 16.27
N ALA A 286 31.76 11.24 16.51
CA ALA A 286 32.97 11.05 17.32
C ALA A 286 34.21 11.69 16.68
N HIS A 287 34.43 11.48 15.37
CA HIS A 287 35.51 12.13 14.63
C HIS A 287 35.30 13.65 14.58
N GLY A 288 34.09 14.13 14.30
CA GLY A 288 33.78 15.56 14.33
C GLY A 288 34.10 16.19 15.70
N TRP A 289 33.73 15.53 16.79
CA TRP A 289 34.02 15.97 18.15
C TRP A 289 35.53 15.95 18.48
N ALA A 290 36.25 14.91 18.06
CA ALA A 290 37.70 14.82 18.26
C ALA A 290 38.45 15.97 17.56
N HIS A 291 38.08 16.28 16.31
CA HIS A 291 38.64 17.41 15.56
C HIS A 291 38.31 18.77 16.19
N LEU A 292 37.11 18.94 16.77
CA LEU A 292 36.77 20.15 17.54
C LEU A 292 37.64 20.35 18.79
N ARG A 293 38.18 19.26 19.37
CA ARG A 293 39.12 19.32 20.50
C ARG A 293 40.59 19.48 20.08
N GLY A 294 40.87 19.57 18.78
CA GLY A 294 42.23 19.68 18.25
C GLY A 294 43.02 18.37 18.23
N GLU A 295 42.36 17.22 18.38
CA GLU A 295 43.00 15.90 18.27
C GLU A 295 43.24 15.55 16.79
N ALA A 296 44.42 14.99 16.47
CA ALA A 296 44.69 14.46 15.13
C ALA A 296 43.99 13.11 14.97
N ALA A 297 42.70 13.11 14.63
CA ALA A 297 41.92 11.88 14.70
C ALA A 297 42.19 10.93 13.53
N ARG A 298 42.26 9.63 13.87
CA ARG A 298 41.92 8.47 13.04
C ARG A 298 41.64 7.28 13.97
N LEU A 299 40.41 7.21 14.50
CA LEU A 299 40.05 6.27 15.58
C LEU A 299 39.89 4.82 15.09
N ALA A 300 39.81 4.60 13.77
CA ALA A 300 39.60 3.28 13.17
C ALA A 300 40.51 3.04 11.96
N GLN A 301 41.34 1.98 12.03
CA GLN A 301 42.32 1.57 11.01
C GLN A 301 41.71 0.64 9.94
N GLY A 302 42.40 0.43 8.81
CA GLY A 302 42.04 -0.56 7.79
C GLY A 302 42.17 -0.08 6.35
N PRO A 303 41.91 -0.95 5.35
CA PRO A 303 42.30 -0.73 3.95
C PRO A 303 41.66 0.51 3.32
N ILE A 304 40.44 0.87 3.71
CA ILE A 304 39.79 2.12 3.26
C ILE A 304 40.48 3.35 3.87
N ALA A 305 40.86 3.28 5.14
CA ALA A 305 41.54 4.39 5.83
C ALA A 305 42.96 4.61 5.30
N ASP A 306 43.63 3.54 4.85
CA ASP A 306 44.98 3.60 4.29
C ASP A 306 45.03 4.36 2.96
N LEU A 307 43.89 4.49 2.26
CA LEU A 307 43.79 5.27 1.02
C LEU A 307 43.86 6.79 1.23
N PHE A 308 43.50 7.30 2.42
CA PHE A 308 43.36 8.74 2.66
C PHE A 308 44.38 9.21 3.69
N PRO A 309 45.51 9.85 3.36
CA PRO A 309 46.52 10.26 4.35
C PRO A 309 46.04 11.39 5.30
N LEU A 310 46.41 11.33 6.60
CA LEU A 310 46.07 12.36 7.61
C LEU A 310 46.84 13.66 7.38
N ARG A 311 48.04 13.53 6.82
CA ARG A 311 48.98 14.62 6.54
C ARG A 311 49.59 14.36 5.17
N GLY A 312 49.57 15.37 4.31
CA GLY A 312 50.10 15.28 2.95
C GLY A 312 49.04 15.49 1.86
N ARG A 313 49.49 15.74 0.63
CA ARG A 313 48.60 16.00 -0.50
C ARG A 313 47.93 14.69 -0.95
N TRP A 314 46.63 14.77 -1.18
CA TRP A 314 45.87 13.63 -1.70
C TRP A 314 46.27 13.37 -3.15
N GLY A 315 46.58 12.12 -3.47
CA GLY A 315 46.76 11.68 -4.86
C GLY A 315 45.45 11.69 -5.64
N LEU A 316 45.53 11.52 -6.96
CA LEU A 316 44.35 11.53 -7.84
C LEU A 316 43.34 10.43 -7.47
N ILE A 317 43.81 9.20 -7.19
CA ILE A 317 42.95 8.06 -6.88
C ILE A 317 42.13 8.31 -5.58
N PRO A 318 42.74 8.67 -4.43
CA PRO A 318 41.98 9.04 -3.23
C PRO A 318 40.96 10.16 -3.47
N CYS A 319 41.32 11.19 -4.25
CA CYS A 319 40.38 12.26 -4.60
C CYS A 319 39.16 11.73 -5.38
N LEU A 320 39.37 10.85 -6.36
CA LEU A 320 38.27 10.24 -7.13
C LEU A 320 37.40 9.34 -6.26
N VAL A 321 38.00 8.53 -5.37
CA VAL A 321 37.26 7.67 -4.44
C VAL A 321 36.45 8.51 -3.46
N ALA A 322 37.02 9.60 -2.92
CA ALA A 322 36.26 10.54 -2.10
C ALA A 322 35.10 11.15 -2.88
N ALA A 323 35.36 11.70 -4.06
CA ALA A 323 34.32 12.30 -4.90
C ALA A 323 33.18 11.32 -5.19
N ALA A 324 33.50 10.07 -5.54
CA ALA A 324 32.53 9.00 -5.75
C ALA A 324 31.76 8.65 -4.46
N THR A 325 32.42 8.60 -3.32
CA THR A 325 31.80 8.34 -2.01
C THR A 325 30.78 9.42 -1.65
N TRP A 326 31.18 10.69 -1.76
CA TRP A 326 30.31 11.83 -1.47
C TRP A 326 29.15 11.95 -2.47
N LEU A 327 29.40 11.68 -3.76
CA LEU A 327 28.35 11.61 -4.78
C LEU A 327 27.36 10.48 -4.48
N GLY A 328 27.87 9.30 -4.14
CA GLY A 328 27.05 8.14 -3.75
C GLY A 328 26.17 8.46 -2.53
N ALA A 329 26.73 9.08 -1.50
CA ALA A 329 25.98 9.54 -0.34
C ALA A 329 24.91 10.59 -0.69
N ALA A 330 25.22 11.53 -1.57
CA ALA A 330 24.26 12.51 -2.05
C ALA A 330 23.08 11.87 -2.80
N VAL A 331 23.36 10.86 -3.65
CA VAL A 331 22.32 10.07 -4.35
C VAL A 331 21.46 9.30 -3.36
N VAL A 332 22.07 8.62 -2.40
CA VAL A 332 21.33 7.91 -1.33
C VAL A 332 20.45 8.88 -0.55
N ASN A 333 20.98 10.05 -0.19
CA ASN A 333 20.23 11.09 0.52
C ASN A 333 19.05 11.61 -0.30
N LEU A 334 19.20 11.78 -1.61
CA LEU A 334 18.09 12.16 -2.49
C LEU A 334 16.97 11.09 -2.47
N GLY A 335 17.36 9.81 -2.48
CA GLY A 335 16.43 8.68 -2.32
C GLY A 335 15.71 8.70 -0.97
N VAL A 336 16.44 8.87 0.13
CA VAL A 336 15.87 8.99 1.48
C VAL A 336 14.91 10.18 1.58
N ARG A 337 15.28 11.33 1.01
CA ARG A 337 14.43 12.52 0.98
C ARG A 337 13.13 12.26 0.22
N ARG A 338 13.21 11.59 -0.93
CA ARG A 338 12.04 11.19 -1.72
C ARG A 338 11.14 10.24 -0.94
N PHE A 339 11.73 9.25 -0.26
CA PHE A 339 10.99 8.34 0.61
C PHE A 339 10.29 9.09 1.76
N LEU A 340 10.98 9.99 2.46
CA LEU A 340 10.39 10.78 3.55
C LEU A 340 9.23 11.65 3.06
N LEU A 341 9.34 12.25 1.88
CA LEU A 341 8.28 13.07 1.30
C LEU A 341 7.08 12.24 0.87
N GLN A 342 7.31 11.21 0.05
CA GLN A 342 6.24 10.41 -0.54
C GLN A 342 5.58 9.55 0.52
N TYR A 343 6.36 8.81 1.30
CA TYR A 343 5.82 7.86 2.25
C TYR A 343 5.36 8.55 3.54
N ALA A 344 6.30 9.12 4.29
CA ALA A 344 6.00 9.68 5.60
C ALA A 344 5.19 10.99 5.51
N GLY A 345 5.41 11.79 4.47
CA GLY A 345 4.63 13.00 4.22
C GLY A 345 3.16 12.69 3.95
N ASP A 346 2.85 11.74 3.07
CA ASP A 346 1.45 11.38 2.77
C ASP A 346 0.73 10.76 3.98
N VAL A 347 1.42 9.89 4.74
CA VAL A 347 0.89 9.40 6.03
C VAL A 347 0.62 10.59 6.97
N ALA A 348 1.58 11.51 7.10
CA ALA A 348 1.44 12.67 7.97
C ALA A 348 0.26 13.55 7.55
N ALA A 349 0.10 13.80 6.25
CA ALA A 349 -0.99 14.61 5.70
C ALA A 349 -2.37 14.00 6.00
N TYR A 350 -2.49 12.68 5.92
CA TYR A 350 -3.77 12.01 6.15
C TYR A 350 -4.06 11.78 7.65
N VAL A 351 -3.06 11.36 8.42
CA VAL A 351 -3.22 10.96 9.84
C VAL A 351 -3.18 12.18 10.78
N SER A 352 -2.46 13.25 10.43
CA SER A 352 -2.31 14.43 11.32
C SER A 352 -3.47 15.42 11.17
N ALA A 353 -4.66 15.03 11.61
CA ALA A 353 -5.88 15.84 11.50
C ALA A 353 -5.93 17.09 12.42
N HIS A 354 -4.90 17.36 13.23
CA HIS A 354 -4.94 18.37 14.29
C HIS A 354 -3.96 19.54 14.13
N THR A 355 -3.07 19.52 13.12
CA THR A 355 -2.19 20.67 12.83
C THR A 355 -2.87 21.60 11.83
N VAL A 356 -3.31 22.75 12.34
CA VAL A 356 -3.84 23.97 11.70
C VAL A 356 -3.88 23.97 10.15
N SER A 357 -5.12 24.03 9.63
CA SER A 357 -5.64 24.15 8.24
C SER A 357 -5.15 23.15 7.18
N LYS A 358 -3.87 23.15 6.80
CA LYS A 358 -3.40 22.55 5.53
C LYS A 358 -3.60 21.03 5.41
N PHE A 359 -3.26 20.25 6.44
CA PHE A 359 -3.42 18.78 6.38
C PHE A 359 -4.88 18.34 6.51
N SER A 360 -5.69 19.12 7.22
CA SER A 360 -7.13 18.89 7.29
C SER A 360 -7.79 19.07 5.92
N GLU A 361 -7.40 20.09 5.15
CA GLU A 361 -7.88 20.31 3.79
C GLU A 361 -7.50 19.18 2.84
N VAL A 362 -6.23 18.73 2.89
CA VAL A 362 -5.75 17.61 2.07
C VAL A 362 -6.49 16.31 2.40
N ARG A 363 -6.66 16.00 3.69
CA ARG A 363 -7.45 14.83 4.12
C ARG A 363 -8.89 14.91 3.64
N ALA A 364 -9.55 16.06 3.83
CA ALA A 364 -10.93 16.27 3.39
C ALA A 364 -11.07 16.11 1.88
N ALA A 365 -10.10 16.59 1.09
CA ALA A 365 -10.09 16.41 -0.36
C ALA A 365 -9.95 14.94 -0.76
N ILE A 366 -9.07 14.17 -0.10
CA ILE A 366 -8.92 12.73 -0.34
C ILE A 366 -10.21 11.98 0.01
N GLN A 367 -10.79 12.26 1.19
CA GLN A 367 -12.04 11.66 1.64
C GLN A 367 -13.19 11.99 0.68
N ALA A 368 -13.28 13.24 0.21
CA ALA A 368 -14.27 13.64 -0.78
C ALA A 368 -14.08 12.85 -2.09
N ARG A 369 -12.86 12.77 -2.62
CA ARG A 369 -12.56 12.01 -3.85
C ARG A 369 -12.93 10.53 -3.74
N ALA A 370 -12.63 9.90 -2.60
CA ALA A 370 -13.03 8.51 -2.36
C ALA A 370 -14.54 8.38 -2.32
N LEU A 371 -15.19 9.25 -1.57
CA LEU A 371 -16.65 9.24 -1.41
C LEU A 371 -17.38 9.48 -2.73
N GLU A 372 -16.82 10.24 -3.67
CA GLU A 372 -17.40 10.41 -5.01
C GLU A 372 -17.50 9.09 -5.80
N VAL A 373 -16.46 8.25 -5.74
CA VAL A 373 -16.44 6.94 -6.42
C VAL A 373 -17.38 5.98 -5.71
N PHE A 374 -17.28 5.92 -4.39
CA PHE A 374 -18.11 5.06 -3.56
C PHE A 374 -19.60 5.39 -3.72
N ASP A 375 -19.98 6.66 -3.60
CA ASP A 375 -21.35 7.12 -3.80
C ASP A 375 -21.90 6.78 -5.19
N ALA A 376 -21.09 7.00 -6.24
CA ALA A 376 -21.48 6.67 -7.60
C ALA A 376 -21.75 5.17 -7.77
N VAL A 377 -20.90 4.31 -7.22
CA VAL A 377 -21.02 2.84 -7.36
C VAL A 377 -22.16 2.29 -6.50
N TYR A 378 -22.24 2.65 -5.22
CA TYR A 378 -23.27 2.15 -4.32
C TYR A 378 -24.66 2.63 -4.73
N HIS A 379 -24.82 3.87 -5.18
CA HIS A 379 -26.13 4.41 -5.59
C HIS A 379 -26.45 4.21 -7.08
N ALA A 380 -25.58 3.56 -7.86
CA ALA A 380 -25.86 3.23 -9.26
C ALA A 380 -27.14 2.39 -9.37
N ARG A 381 -28.04 2.78 -10.29
CA ARG A 381 -29.29 2.06 -10.57
C ARG A 381 -29.13 1.16 -11.78
N ASP A 382 -29.85 0.05 -11.78
CA ASP A 382 -29.93 -0.83 -12.94
C ASP A 382 -30.60 -0.12 -14.14
N ASP A 383 -30.49 -0.72 -15.32
CA ASP A 383 -30.99 -0.12 -16.57
C ASP A 383 -32.52 0.12 -16.52
N ALA A 384 -33.23 -0.64 -15.68
CA ALA A 384 -34.67 -0.52 -15.45
C ALA A 384 -35.06 0.45 -14.31
N GLY A 385 -34.09 0.97 -13.55
CA GLY A 385 -34.32 1.85 -12.40
C GLY A 385 -35.03 1.18 -11.21
N ARG A 386 -35.19 -0.15 -11.22
CA ARG A 386 -35.93 -0.92 -10.20
C ARG A 386 -35.05 -1.39 -9.04
N GLY A 387 -33.74 -1.42 -9.25
CA GLY A 387 -32.79 -1.90 -8.26
C GLY A 387 -31.46 -1.18 -8.36
N PHE A 388 -30.47 -1.71 -7.63
CA PHE A 388 -29.11 -1.26 -7.77
C PHE A 388 -28.42 -1.95 -8.95
N ALA A 389 -27.55 -1.22 -9.65
CA ALA A 389 -26.73 -1.78 -10.72
C ALA A 389 -25.82 -2.90 -10.22
N TYR A 390 -25.47 -2.85 -8.92
CA TYR A 390 -24.53 -3.74 -8.26
C TYR A 390 -25.14 -4.27 -6.96
N PRO A 391 -25.82 -5.42 -6.97
CA PRO A 391 -26.28 -6.07 -5.75
C PRO A 391 -25.12 -6.32 -4.78
N ASP A 392 -23.96 -6.75 -5.30
CA ASP A 392 -22.75 -6.97 -4.52
C ASP A 392 -21.66 -5.94 -4.86
N VAL A 393 -20.98 -5.46 -3.83
CA VAL A 393 -19.80 -4.60 -3.91
C VAL A 393 -18.67 -5.18 -3.08
N VAL A 394 -17.48 -5.28 -3.69
CA VAL A 394 -16.22 -5.62 -3.05
C VAL A 394 -15.38 -4.35 -2.97
N VAL A 395 -14.84 -4.06 -1.79
CA VAL A 395 -13.95 -2.92 -1.56
C VAL A 395 -12.57 -3.43 -1.22
N ALA A 396 -11.55 -2.97 -1.94
CA ALA A 396 -10.17 -3.37 -1.74
C ALA A 396 -9.30 -2.14 -1.44
N GLY A 397 -8.57 -2.16 -0.32
CA GLY A 397 -7.64 -1.10 0.06
C GLY A 397 -6.23 -1.63 0.25
N HIS A 398 -5.25 -0.96 -0.37
CA HIS A 398 -3.83 -1.24 -0.15
C HIS A 398 -3.19 -0.15 0.70
N SER A 399 -2.36 -0.51 1.70
CA SER A 399 -1.60 0.48 2.47
C SER A 399 -2.51 1.57 3.06
N LEU A 400 -2.18 2.86 2.94
CA LEU A 400 -3.05 3.98 3.33
C LEU A 400 -4.42 3.94 2.65
N GLY A 401 -4.53 3.38 1.45
CA GLY A 401 -5.80 3.15 0.76
C GLY A 401 -6.78 2.29 1.56
N SER A 402 -6.29 1.41 2.44
CA SER A 402 -7.14 0.68 3.40
C SER A 402 -7.84 1.63 4.37
N LEU A 403 -7.14 2.66 4.84
CA LEU A 403 -7.70 3.66 5.75
C LEU A 403 -8.64 4.62 5.01
N VAL A 404 -8.31 5.01 3.78
CA VAL A 404 -9.19 5.83 2.94
C VAL A 404 -10.49 5.08 2.61
N ALA A 405 -10.39 3.80 2.24
CA ALA A 405 -11.55 2.94 1.98
C ALA A 405 -12.42 2.74 3.23
N TYR A 406 -11.77 2.50 4.39
CA TYR A 406 -12.44 2.39 5.68
C TYR A 406 -13.23 3.68 6.02
N ASP A 407 -12.58 4.85 5.93
CA ASP A 407 -13.21 6.16 6.17
C ASP A 407 -14.35 6.44 5.17
N ALA A 408 -14.25 5.97 3.92
CA ALA A 408 -15.29 6.15 2.90
C ALA A 408 -16.53 5.27 3.17
N LEU A 409 -16.33 4.01 3.57
CA LEU A 409 -17.41 3.11 3.98
C LEU A 409 -18.14 3.65 5.22
N ASP A 410 -17.40 4.05 6.26
CA ASP A 410 -17.99 4.62 7.47
C ASP A 410 -18.79 5.89 7.16
N GLN A 411 -18.31 6.76 6.27
CA GLN A 411 -19.04 7.95 5.83
C GLN A 411 -20.32 7.63 5.04
N LEU A 412 -20.29 6.61 4.18
CA LEU A 412 -21.50 6.15 3.48
C LEU A 412 -22.55 5.63 4.47
N LEU A 413 -22.15 4.82 5.44
CA LEU A 413 -23.04 4.28 6.47
C LEU A 413 -23.64 5.38 7.35
N VAL A 414 -22.85 6.39 7.72
CA VAL A 414 -23.36 7.56 8.47
C VAL A 414 -24.38 8.34 7.64
N ARG A 415 -24.15 8.53 6.34
CA ARG A 415 -25.10 9.21 5.46
C ARG A 415 -26.39 8.42 5.30
N GLU A 416 -26.30 7.11 5.07
CA GLU A 416 -27.46 6.22 4.97
C GLU A 416 -28.31 6.27 6.25
N GLY A 417 -27.68 6.20 7.42
CA GLY A 417 -28.39 6.31 8.70
C GLY A 417 -29.01 7.69 8.96
N ALA A 418 -28.39 8.78 8.47
CA ALA A 418 -28.92 10.13 8.61
C ALA A 418 -30.07 10.43 7.63
N GLU A 419 -30.07 9.80 6.46
CA GLU A 419 -31.07 9.95 5.40
C GLU A 419 -32.24 8.95 5.55
N ALA A 420 -32.12 7.97 6.45
CA ALA A 420 -33.16 6.98 6.72
C ALA A 420 -34.46 7.67 7.18
N PRO A 421 -35.59 7.50 6.47
CA PRO A 421 -36.87 8.06 6.90
C PRO A 421 -37.34 7.42 8.20
N ALA A 422 -37.99 8.20 9.08
CA ALA A 422 -38.50 7.75 10.38
C ALA A 422 -39.50 6.58 10.30
N ALA A 423 -40.05 6.31 9.12
CA ALA A 423 -40.81 5.10 8.80
C ALA A 423 -40.46 4.65 7.37
N PRO A 424 -40.10 3.38 7.14
CA PRO A 424 -39.84 2.88 5.79
C PRO A 424 -41.13 2.92 4.96
N ALA A 425 -41.05 3.45 3.73
CA ALA A 425 -42.16 3.38 2.79
C ALA A 425 -42.47 1.91 2.47
N PRO A 426 -43.74 1.46 2.50
CA PRO A 426 -44.08 0.07 2.23
C PRO A 426 -43.61 -0.34 0.83
N GLY A 427 -42.74 -1.37 0.76
CA GLY A 427 -42.31 -1.98 -0.51
C GLY A 427 -40.99 -1.45 -1.11
N ALA A 428 -40.22 -0.63 -0.39
CA ALA A 428 -38.93 -0.09 -0.84
C ALA A 428 -37.74 -0.51 0.04
N ASP A 429 -37.73 -1.72 0.57
CA ASP A 429 -36.62 -2.25 1.38
C ASP A 429 -35.49 -2.73 0.46
N LEU A 430 -34.80 -1.76 -0.16
CA LEU A 430 -33.57 -2.05 -0.87
C LEU A 430 -32.44 -2.30 0.15
N PRO A 431 -31.56 -3.29 -0.08
CA PRO A 431 -30.51 -3.62 0.86
C PRO A 431 -29.55 -2.43 1.02
N GLY A 432 -29.14 -2.17 2.26
CA GLY A 432 -28.30 -1.04 2.62
C GLY A 432 -26.84 -1.22 2.17
N VAL A 433 -26.00 -0.23 2.49
CA VAL A 433 -24.57 -0.27 2.18
C VAL A 433 -23.90 -1.49 2.83
N ALA A 434 -24.21 -1.80 4.09
CA ALA A 434 -23.61 -2.92 4.80
C ALA A 434 -23.97 -4.27 4.17
N ASP A 435 -25.25 -4.47 3.84
CA ASP A 435 -25.77 -5.73 3.27
C ASP A 435 -25.18 -6.04 1.89
N ARG A 436 -24.94 -4.99 1.09
CA ARG A 436 -24.37 -5.12 -0.26
C ARG A 436 -22.84 -5.19 -0.28
N THR A 437 -22.19 -4.85 0.83
CA THR A 437 -20.72 -4.92 0.93
C THR A 437 -20.29 -6.34 1.26
N ARG A 438 -20.09 -7.14 0.23
CA ARG A 438 -19.75 -8.56 0.33
C ARG A 438 -18.36 -8.79 0.95
N MET A 439 -17.38 -7.98 0.58
CA MET A 439 -16.05 -8.06 1.18
C MET A 439 -15.39 -6.70 1.28
N PHE A 440 -14.81 -6.42 2.44
CA PHE A 440 -13.78 -5.40 2.59
C PHE A 440 -12.41 -6.07 2.74
N LEU A 441 -11.63 -6.01 1.66
CA LEU A 441 -10.30 -6.56 1.57
C LEU A 441 -9.28 -5.46 1.87
N THR A 442 -8.49 -5.66 2.92
CA THR A 442 -7.38 -4.79 3.28
C THR A 442 -6.08 -5.56 3.10
N PHE A 443 -5.04 -4.92 2.58
CA PHE A 443 -3.74 -5.57 2.43
C PHE A 443 -2.60 -4.57 2.52
N GLY A 444 -1.49 -4.98 3.13
CA GLY A 444 -0.45 -4.02 3.51
C GLY A 444 -0.95 -2.98 4.52
N SER A 445 -2.04 -3.25 5.24
CA SER A 445 -2.83 -2.22 5.93
C SER A 445 -2.17 -1.70 7.21
N PRO A 446 -2.03 -0.36 7.38
CA PRO A 446 -1.51 0.25 8.60
C PRO A 446 -2.60 0.60 9.63
N LEU A 447 -3.85 0.15 9.46
CA LEU A 447 -5.02 0.53 10.26
C LEU A 447 -4.79 0.45 11.78
N ASP A 448 -4.23 -0.66 12.28
CA ASP A 448 -3.90 -0.80 13.72
C ASP A 448 -2.84 0.21 14.18
N LYS A 449 -1.82 0.49 13.34
CA LYS A 449 -0.76 1.45 13.66
C LYS A 449 -1.31 2.87 13.67
N THR A 450 -2.21 3.22 12.76
CA THR A 450 -2.83 4.54 12.75
C THR A 450 -3.76 4.69 13.96
N ALA A 451 -4.57 3.69 14.29
CA ALA A 451 -5.37 3.67 15.52
C ALA A 451 -4.50 3.88 16.77
N PHE A 452 -3.36 3.18 16.84
CA PHE A 452 -2.38 3.37 17.90
C PHE A 452 -1.80 4.79 17.94
N ILE A 453 -1.38 5.35 16.79
CA ILE A 453 -0.82 6.71 16.71
C ILE A 453 -1.87 7.74 17.13
N PHE A 454 -3.10 7.63 16.65
CA PHE A 454 -4.21 8.49 17.06
C PHE A 454 -4.41 8.43 18.58
N ARG A 455 -4.33 7.25 19.19
CA ARG A 455 -4.42 7.12 20.64
C ARG A 455 -3.21 7.72 21.37
N ALA A 456 -2.00 7.49 20.87
CA ALA A 456 -0.77 8.05 21.44
C ALA A 456 -0.75 9.59 21.41
N GLN A 457 -1.56 10.22 20.53
CA GLN A 457 -1.77 11.67 20.52
C GLN A 457 -2.74 12.15 21.61
N HIS A 458 -3.62 11.29 22.13
CA HIS A 458 -4.67 11.61 23.12
C HIS A 458 -4.54 10.73 24.37
N LEU A 459 -3.54 11.03 25.22
CA LEU A 459 -3.23 10.27 26.44
C LEU A 459 -4.28 10.42 27.58
N ARG A 460 -5.39 11.12 27.35
CA ARG A 460 -6.45 11.30 28.36
C ARG A 460 -7.41 10.10 28.38
N PRO A 461 -8.05 9.78 29.51
CA PRO A 461 -9.03 8.70 29.60
C PRO A 461 -10.15 8.86 28.56
N ALA A 462 -10.68 7.73 28.10
CA ALA A 462 -11.83 7.72 27.19
C ALA A 462 -13.00 8.49 27.80
N GLY A 463 -13.55 9.43 27.05
CA GLY A 463 -14.64 10.30 27.46
C GLY A 463 -15.44 10.77 26.25
N ALA A 464 -16.26 11.80 26.40
CA ALA A 464 -17.20 12.26 25.35
C ALA A 464 -16.54 12.51 23.98
N ARG A 465 -15.30 13.03 23.94
CA ARG A 465 -14.55 13.25 22.69
C ARG A 465 -14.27 11.95 21.94
N GLU A 466 -13.95 10.88 22.67
CA GLU A 466 -13.64 9.58 22.08
C GLU A 466 -14.91 8.87 21.60
N ALA A 467 -15.99 8.94 22.39
CA ALA A 467 -17.30 8.46 21.96
C ALA A 467 -17.80 9.17 20.69
N LEU A 468 -17.66 10.51 20.61
CA LEU A 468 -18.01 11.27 19.40
C LEU A 468 -17.11 10.94 18.19
N ALA A 469 -15.83 10.63 18.43
CA ALA A 469 -14.92 10.20 17.37
C ALA A 469 -15.27 8.77 16.86
N ALA A 470 -15.72 7.89 17.76
CA ALA A 470 -16.20 6.56 17.43
C ALA A 470 -17.57 6.59 16.72
N ALA A 471 -18.44 7.55 17.06
CA ALA A 471 -19.74 7.75 16.39
C ALA A 471 -19.61 8.09 14.89
N ARG A 472 -18.44 8.56 14.45
CA ARG A 472 -18.12 8.74 13.02
C ARG A 472 -17.61 7.47 12.33
N GLN A 473 -17.52 6.38 13.07
CA GLN A 473 -16.98 5.09 12.62
C GLN A 473 -17.96 3.95 12.95
N PRO A 474 -19.13 3.87 12.28
CA PRO A 474 -20.16 2.88 12.59
C PRO A 474 -19.66 1.41 12.57
N MET A 475 -18.69 1.06 11.72
CA MET A 475 -18.17 -0.32 11.64
C MET A 475 -17.48 -0.82 12.94
N ILE A 476 -17.10 0.07 13.86
CA ILE A 476 -16.53 -0.29 15.17
C ILE A 476 -17.53 -0.14 16.33
N LEU A 477 -18.76 0.26 16.04
CA LEU A 477 -19.84 0.38 17.02
C LEU A 477 -20.87 -0.73 16.86
N ASP A 478 -21.14 -1.19 15.64
CA ASP A 478 -22.14 -2.23 15.38
C ASP A 478 -21.65 -3.21 14.32
N TYR A 479 -21.59 -4.49 14.67
CA TYR A 479 -21.21 -5.58 13.77
C TYR A 479 -22.20 -5.78 12.60
N ARG A 480 -23.44 -5.31 12.72
CA ARG A 480 -24.45 -5.35 11.65
C ARG A 480 -24.11 -4.38 10.51
N LEU A 481 -23.45 -3.27 10.83
CA LEU A 481 -23.02 -2.27 9.86
C LEU A 481 -21.71 -2.65 9.16
N ARG A 482 -21.12 -3.81 9.49
CA ARG A 482 -19.94 -4.33 8.81
C ARG A 482 -20.27 -5.04 7.52
N PRO A 483 -19.31 -5.04 6.58
CA PRO A 483 -19.30 -5.97 5.45
C PRO A 483 -19.61 -7.41 5.86
N GLU A 484 -20.10 -8.22 4.93
CA GLU A 484 -20.26 -9.67 5.16
C GLU A 484 -18.93 -10.29 5.63
N ARG A 485 -17.83 -9.93 4.97
CA ARG A 485 -16.48 -10.34 5.36
C ARG A 485 -15.51 -9.17 5.35
N TRP A 486 -14.68 -9.07 6.39
CA TRP A 486 -13.51 -8.19 6.40
C TRP A 486 -12.26 -9.04 6.44
N VAL A 487 -11.51 -9.07 5.34
CA VAL A 487 -10.28 -9.85 5.21
C VAL A 487 -9.08 -8.91 5.21
N ASN A 488 -8.06 -9.23 6.02
CA ASN A 488 -6.79 -8.49 6.04
C ASN A 488 -5.64 -9.40 5.61
N LEU A 489 -5.04 -9.14 4.44
CA LEU A 489 -3.82 -9.82 3.99
C LEU A 489 -2.60 -9.09 4.55
N ARG A 490 -1.80 -9.79 5.34
CA ARG A 490 -0.64 -9.21 6.02
C ARG A 490 0.60 -10.08 5.86
N SER A 491 1.77 -9.49 6.05
CA SER A 491 3.08 -10.18 6.06
C SER A 491 3.84 -9.80 7.33
N PRO A 492 4.52 -10.71 8.03
CA PRO A 492 5.34 -10.33 9.18
C PRO A 492 6.59 -9.57 8.70
N HIS A 493 6.91 -9.69 7.40
CA HIS A 493 8.02 -9.05 6.73
C HIS A 493 7.63 -7.72 6.08
N ASP A 494 6.32 -7.40 6.03
CA ASP A 494 5.87 -6.06 5.72
C ASP A 494 5.79 -5.22 7.00
N TRP A 495 6.77 -4.34 7.14
CA TRP A 495 6.90 -3.36 8.22
C TRP A 495 5.76 -2.33 8.30
N ILE A 496 4.91 -2.21 7.27
CA ILE A 496 3.75 -1.32 7.23
C ILE A 496 2.49 -2.05 7.66
N SER A 497 2.27 -3.27 7.16
CA SER A 497 1.15 -4.10 7.59
C SER A 497 1.22 -4.50 9.06
N GLY A 498 0.06 -4.86 9.61
CA GLY A 498 -0.07 -5.54 10.89
C GLY A 498 -1.28 -6.48 10.86
N THR A 499 -1.42 -7.29 11.90
CA THR A 499 -2.73 -7.86 12.22
C THR A 499 -3.66 -6.73 12.64
N LEU A 500 -4.93 -6.77 12.22
CA LEU A 500 -5.95 -5.81 12.64
C LEU A 500 -6.66 -6.37 13.88
N GLU A 501 -6.09 -6.09 15.04
CA GLU A 501 -6.57 -6.57 16.34
C GLU A 501 -7.38 -5.51 17.08
N TYR A 502 -7.21 -4.23 16.74
CA TYR A 502 -7.81 -3.12 17.47
C TYR A 502 -9.22 -2.76 17.02
N TYR A 503 -9.83 -3.58 16.17
CA TYR A 503 -11.15 -3.33 15.59
C TYR A 503 -12.23 -4.26 16.15
N ASP A 504 -11.88 -5.30 16.89
CA ASP A 504 -12.84 -6.30 17.37
C ASP A 504 -12.93 -6.35 18.89
N ASP A 505 -14.16 -6.55 19.37
CA ASP A 505 -14.43 -6.94 20.74
C ASP A 505 -14.34 -8.46 20.85
N ARG A 506 -13.22 -8.94 21.39
CA ARG A 506 -12.95 -10.38 21.52
C ARG A 506 -13.86 -11.08 22.55
N ASP A 507 -14.60 -10.33 23.37
CA ASP A 507 -15.55 -10.90 24.32
C ASP A 507 -16.90 -11.23 23.66
N GLN A 508 -17.26 -10.56 22.55
CA GLN A 508 -18.50 -10.79 21.80
C GLN A 508 -18.33 -11.95 20.81
N VAL A 509 -18.28 -13.17 21.33
CA VAL A 509 -18.00 -14.39 20.55
C VAL A 509 -19.09 -14.69 19.52
N GLU A 510 -20.34 -14.28 19.77
CA GLU A 510 -21.46 -14.38 18.83
C GLU A 510 -21.20 -13.62 17.52
N SER A 511 -20.43 -12.53 17.58
CA SER A 511 -20.07 -11.70 16.43
C SER A 511 -18.81 -12.17 15.71
N ARG A 512 -18.25 -13.32 16.08
CA ARG A 512 -16.97 -13.84 15.55
C ARG A 512 -16.92 -13.98 14.04
N ARG A 513 -18.06 -14.21 13.38
CA ARG A 513 -18.15 -14.29 11.91
C ARG A 513 -17.88 -12.95 11.22
N LYS A 514 -18.09 -11.83 11.92
CA LYS A 514 -17.89 -10.44 11.44
C LYS A 514 -16.55 -9.84 11.90
N TRP A 515 -15.74 -10.61 12.63
CA TRP A 515 -14.38 -10.20 13.02
C TRP A 515 -13.47 -10.09 11.79
N VAL A 516 -12.41 -9.32 11.93
CA VAL A 516 -11.41 -9.20 10.87
C VAL A 516 -10.65 -10.52 10.72
N GLU A 517 -10.70 -11.08 9.51
CA GLU A 517 -10.00 -12.31 9.14
C GLU A 517 -8.57 -11.96 8.70
N ASN A 518 -7.62 -12.07 9.63
CA ASN A 518 -6.20 -11.84 9.35
C ASN A 518 -5.57 -13.06 8.64
N ARG A 519 -5.26 -12.94 7.35
CA ARG A 519 -4.57 -13.95 6.53
C ARG A 519 -3.11 -13.57 6.30
N THR A 520 -2.19 -14.52 6.48
CA THR A 520 -0.76 -14.29 6.21
C THR A 520 -0.41 -14.63 4.77
N ASP A 521 0.04 -13.64 4.00
CA ASP A 521 0.55 -13.86 2.65
C ASP A 521 1.94 -14.53 2.71
N PRO A 522 2.10 -15.76 2.19
CA PRO A 522 3.36 -16.48 2.24
C PRO A 522 4.36 -16.05 1.15
N GLU A 523 3.93 -15.28 0.16
CA GLU A 523 4.77 -14.81 -0.95
C GLU A 523 5.35 -13.42 -0.68
N ALA A 524 4.71 -12.62 0.17
CA ALA A 524 5.23 -11.32 0.62
C ALA A 524 6.27 -11.49 1.74
N VAL A 525 7.56 -11.65 1.42
CA VAL A 525 8.59 -12.08 2.38
C VAL A 525 9.88 -11.26 2.36
N THR A 526 10.09 -10.45 1.32
CA THR A 526 11.35 -9.72 1.18
C THR A 526 11.35 -8.46 2.05
N PRO A 527 12.36 -8.25 2.91
CA PRO A 527 12.51 -6.99 3.63
C PRO A 527 12.43 -5.77 2.69
N LEU A 528 11.73 -4.71 3.12
CA LEU A 528 11.43 -3.48 2.36
C LEU A 528 10.55 -3.63 1.10
N ALA A 529 10.45 -4.83 0.51
CA ALA A 529 9.66 -5.07 -0.71
C ALA A 529 8.35 -5.83 -0.45
N ALA A 530 8.22 -6.54 0.67
CA ALA A 530 7.02 -7.33 1.03
C ALA A 530 5.73 -6.51 0.93
N HIS A 531 5.78 -5.21 1.25
CA HIS A 531 4.64 -4.31 1.14
C HIS A 531 4.03 -4.19 -0.28
N ASN A 532 4.86 -4.33 -1.31
CA ASN A 532 4.41 -4.26 -2.71
C ASN A 532 4.26 -5.65 -3.33
N GLU A 533 4.74 -6.70 -2.65
CA GLU A 533 4.66 -8.08 -3.16
C GLU A 533 3.23 -8.63 -3.15
N TYR A 534 2.32 -8.08 -2.34
CA TYR A 534 0.89 -8.46 -2.34
C TYR A 534 0.25 -8.35 -3.74
N TRP A 535 0.61 -7.31 -4.51
CA TRP A 535 0.05 -7.07 -5.84
C TRP A 535 0.31 -8.21 -6.82
N GLN A 536 1.40 -8.95 -6.61
CA GLN A 536 1.81 -10.09 -7.43
C GLN A 536 1.52 -11.42 -6.74
N GLY A 537 1.02 -11.38 -5.50
CA GLY A 537 0.74 -12.54 -4.68
C GLY A 537 -0.53 -13.26 -5.12
N ARG A 538 -0.48 -14.60 -5.11
CA ARG A 538 -1.65 -15.44 -5.40
C ARG A 538 -2.75 -15.24 -4.38
N MET A 539 -2.40 -14.99 -3.12
CA MET A 539 -3.38 -14.79 -2.05
C MET A 539 -4.32 -13.62 -2.33
N LEU A 540 -3.81 -12.50 -2.88
CA LEU A 540 -4.65 -11.37 -3.30
C LEU A 540 -5.60 -11.79 -4.43
N ALA A 541 -5.06 -12.40 -5.47
CA ALA A 541 -5.81 -12.85 -6.64
C ALA A 541 -6.92 -13.84 -6.28
N ASP A 542 -6.59 -14.86 -5.47
CA ASP A 542 -7.52 -15.91 -5.05
C ASP A 542 -8.59 -15.36 -4.09
N THR A 543 -8.22 -14.46 -3.17
CA THR A 543 -9.19 -13.82 -2.26
C THR A 543 -10.16 -12.90 -3.03
N LEU A 544 -9.68 -12.14 -4.02
CA LEU A 544 -10.53 -11.34 -4.89
C LEU A 544 -11.45 -12.21 -5.74
N HIS A 545 -10.94 -13.30 -6.29
CA HIS A 545 -11.73 -14.26 -7.07
C HIS A 545 -12.83 -14.92 -6.23
N GLU A 546 -12.50 -15.37 -5.02
CA GLU A 546 -13.47 -15.87 -4.01
C GLU A 546 -14.54 -14.81 -3.69
N ALA A 547 -14.12 -13.54 -3.56
CA ALA A 547 -15.02 -12.44 -3.26
C ALA A 547 -16.02 -12.14 -4.40
N VAL A 548 -15.63 -12.27 -5.66
CA VAL A 548 -16.54 -11.99 -6.80
C VAL A 548 -17.29 -13.23 -7.27
N GLY A 549 -16.71 -14.41 -7.08
CA GLY A 549 -17.16 -15.69 -7.63
C GLY A 549 -18.34 -16.36 -6.92
N GLY A 550 -18.71 -15.96 -5.71
CA GLY A 550 -19.82 -16.62 -5.02
C GLY A 550 -19.34 -17.75 -4.12
#